data_AF-A0A2V7XA18-F1
#
_entry.id   AF-A0A2V7XA18-F1
#
_cell.length_a   1.000
_cell.length_b   1.000
_cell.length_c   1.000
_cell.angle_alpha   90.00
_cell.angle_beta   90.00
_cell.angle_gamma   90.00
#
_symmetry.space_group_name_H-M   'P 1'
#
loop_
_entity.id
_entity.type
_entity.pdbx_description
1 polymer ?
#
loop_
_entity_poly.entity_id
_entity_poly.type
_entity_poly.pdbx_seq_one_letter_code
_entity_poly.pdbx_strand_id
1 'polypeptide(L)'
;MVAAMTVVATAVRREVPALPLGIQVLAGANHESVAVAHASGARFVRVEGFVFAHVADEGLMQSDAGTLLRYRGDGARGRVHRGHLAQARGSVVQPRGP
;
A
#
# COMPACT_ATOMS: atom_id res chain seq x y z
N MET A 1 8.85 -4.21 -10.38
CA MET A 1 8.75 -3.32 -9.20
C MET A 1 9.01 -4.08 -7.89
N VAL A 2 8.27 -5.16 -7.59
CA VAL A 2 8.40 -5.96 -6.35
C VAL A 2 9.85 -6.36 -6.04
N ALA A 3 10.55 -7.04 -6.96
CA ALA A 3 11.92 -7.50 -6.72
C ALA A 3 12.89 -6.36 -6.35
N ALA A 4 12.84 -5.24 -7.07
CA ALA A 4 13.68 -4.08 -6.78
C ALA A 4 13.36 -3.48 -5.40
N MET A 5 12.07 -3.32 -5.06
CA MET A 5 11.64 -2.84 -3.74
C MET A 5 12.04 -3.80 -2.62
N THR A 6 11.99 -5.12 -2.85
CA THR A 6 12.46 -6.13 -1.88
C THR A 6 13.95 -6.02 -1.62
N VAL A 7 14.78 -5.83 -2.66
CA VAL A 7 16.23 -5.64 -2.50
C VAL A 7 16.50 -4.38 -1.68
N VAL A 8 15.87 -3.26 -2.00
CA VAL A 8 16.03 -1.99 -1.27
C VAL A 8 15.57 -2.13 0.18
N ALA A 9 14.37 -2.68 0.41
CA ALA A 9 13.84 -2.87 1.76
C ALA A 9 14.71 -3.80 2.61
N THR A 10 15.30 -4.84 2.00
CA THR A 10 16.21 -5.76 2.67
C THR A 10 17.52 -5.05 3.05
N ALA A 11 18.08 -4.24 2.16
CA ALA A 11 19.27 -3.44 2.46
C ALA A 11 18.99 -2.46 3.61
N VAL A 12 17.88 -1.71 3.55
CA VAL A 12 17.47 -0.80 4.63
C VAL A 12 17.30 -1.54 5.96
N ARG A 13 16.62 -2.71 5.95
CA ARG A 13 16.45 -3.53 7.16
C ARG A 13 17.79 -3.93 7.79
N ARG A 14 18.80 -4.24 6.97
CA ARG A 14 20.14 -4.62 7.44
C ARG A 14 20.88 -3.45 8.07
N GLU A 15 20.78 -2.26 7.48
CA GLU A 15 21.47 -1.05 7.98
C GLU A 15 20.83 -0.48 9.25
N VAL A 16 19.50 -0.57 9.39
CA VAL A 16 18.77 -0.03 10.56
C VAL A 16 17.88 -1.09 11.25
N PRO A 17 18.47 -2.14 11.84
CA PRO A 17 17.71 -3.28 12.37
C PRO A 17 16.81 -2.92 13.55
N ALA A 18 17.15 -1.88 14.32
CA ALA A 18 16.41 -1.44 15.49
C ALA A 18 15.12 -0.67 15.15
N LEU A 19 15.04 -0.07 13.95
CA LEU A 19 13.90 0.76 13.57
C LEU A 19 12.78 -0.09 12.92
N PRO A 20 11.50 0.18 13.24
CA PRO A 20 10.39 -0.42 12.50
C PRO A 20 10.42 -0.01 11.03
N LEU A 21 10.50 -0.99 10.13
CA LEU A 21 10.37 -0.78 8.69
C LEU A 21 8.96 -1.16 8.23
N GLY A 22 8.38 -0.35 7.36
CA GLY A 22 7.14 -0.67 6.65
C GLY A 22 7.23 -0.37 5.16
N ILE A 23 6.31 -0.95 4.39
CA ILE A 23 6.25 -0.80 2.92
C ILE A 23 4.98 -0.07 2.51
N GLN A 24 5.10 0.82 1.54
CA GLN A 24 3.99 1.41 0.79
C GLN A 24 4.42 1.48 -0.67
N VAL A 25 3.70 0.78 -1.53
CA VAL A 25 3.72 0.99 -2.97
C VAL A 25 2.44 1.75 -3.31
N LEU A 26 2.57 2.86 -4.04
CA LEU A 26 1.47 3.76 -4.38
C LEU A 26 0.61 3.18 -5.53
N ALA A 27 -0.43 3.93 -5.91
CA ALA A 27 -1.35 3.58 -6.99
C ALA A 27 -2.15 2.29 -6.75
N GLY A 28 -2.51 2.01 -5.49
CA GLY A 28 -3.31 0.85 -5.10
C GLY A 28 -2.55 -0.48 -5.11
N ALA A 29 -1.22 -0.47 -5.22
CA ALA A 29 -0.35 -1.65 -5.23
C ALA A 29 -0.18 -2.29 -3.83
N ASN A 30 -1.31 -2.54 -3.17
CA ASN A 30 -1.39 -3.07 -1.82
C ASN A 30 -0.87 -4.51 -1.74
N HIS A 31 -1.16 -5.32 -2.76
CA HIS A 31 -0.75 -6.73 -2.82
C HIS A 31 0.78 -6.85 -2.93
N GLU A 32 1.38 -6.04 -3.79
CA GLU A 32 2.82 -5.89 -3.96
C GLU A 32 3.48 -5.40 -2.67
N SER A 33 2.85 -4.44 -1.99
CA SER A 33 3.33 -3.95 -0.69
C SER A 33 3.42 -5.07 0.35
N VAL A 34 2.41 -5.94 0.40
CA VAL A 34 2.40 -7.12 1.28
C VAL A 34 3.46 -8.15 0.88
N ALA A 35 3.62 -8.41 -0.42
CA ALA A 35 4.64 -9.33 -0.92
C ALA A 35 6.07 -8.86 -0.59
N VAL A 36 6.36 -7.58 -0.82
CA VAL A 36 7.66 -6.97 -0.49
C VAL A 36 7.90 -7.03 1.02
N ALA A 37 6.92 -6.65 1.83
CA ALA A 37 7.06 -6.64 3.29
C ALA A 37 7.34 -8.04 3.85
N HIS A 38 6.66 -9.04 3.31
CA HIS A 38 6.90 -10.44 3.67
C HIS A 38 8.33 -10.87 3.33
N ALA A 39 8.76 -10.64 2.08
CA ALA A 39 10.07 -11.07 1.60
C ALA A 39 11.25 -10.33 2.28
N SER A 40 11.08 -9.06 2.64
CA SER A 40 12.14 -8.25 3.25
C SER A 40 12.13 -8.24 4.78
N GLY A 41 11.18 -8.91 5.43
CA GLY A 41 11.00 -8.86 6.88
C GLY A 41 10.57 -7.47 7.40
N ALA A 42 9.84 -6.70 6.60
CA ALA A 42 9.20 -5.47 7.09
C ALA A 42 8.04 -5.82 8.03
N ARG A 43 7.77 -4.94 9.00
CA ARG A 43 6.83 -5.24 10.09
C ARG A 43 5.38 -4.91 9.74
N PHE A 44 5.19 -3.97 8.82
CA PHE A 44 3.87 -3.50 8.43
C PHE A 44 3.83 -3.00 7.00
N VAL A 45 2.63 -2.89 6.46
CA VAL A 45 2.33 -2.22 5.20
C VAL A 45 1.35 -1.08 5.43
N ARG A 46 1.49 -0.03 4.65
CA ARG A 46 0.42 0.96 4.46
C ARG A 46 -0.24 0.70 3.13
N VAL A 47 -1.56 0.83 3.12
CA VAL A 47 -2.40 0.46 1.99
C VAL A 47 -3.39 1.57 1.66
N GLU A 48 -3.63 1.77 0.37
CA GLU A 48 -4.54 2.77 -0.18
C GLU A 48 -5.91 2.14 -0.40
N GLY A 49 -6.99 2.91 -0.20
CA GLY A 49 -8.34 2.40 -0.49
C GLY A 49 -8.82 1.22 0.36
N PHE A 50 -8.13 0.81 1.43
CA PHE A 50 -8.37 -0.48 2.12
C PHE A 50 -9.85 -0.83 2.40
N VAL A 51 -10.59 0.02 3.14
CA VAL A 51 -12.01 -0.25 3.50
C VAL A 51 -12.98 0.51 2.60
N PHE A 52 -12.59 1.69 2.12
CA PHE A 52 -13.42 2.56 1.32
C PHE A 52 -12.71 2.91 0.03
N ALA A 53 -13.46 2.97 -1.07
CA ALA A 53 -12.96 3.52 -2.31
C ALA A 53 -12.47 4.96 -2.09
N HIS A 54 -11.46 5.37 -2.85
CA HIS A 54 -10.91 6.71 -2.78
C HIS A 54 -10.60 7.23 -4.18
N VAL A 55 -10.64 8.55 -4.34
CA VAL A 55 -10.22 9.21 -5.57
C VAL A 55 -8.79 9.69 -5.35
N ALA A 56 -7.90 9.32 -6.27
CA ALA A 56 -6.51 9.74 -6.31
C ALA A 56 -6.18 10.29 -7.71
N ASP A 57 -4.92 10.62 -7.96
CA ASP A 57 -4.45 11.13 -9.25
C ASP A 57 -4.70 10.12 -10.39
N GLU A 58 -4.75 8.83 -10.06
CA GLU A 58 -5.06 7.72 -10.96
C GLU A 58 -6.57 7.48 -11.16
N GLY A 59 -7.42 8.27 -10.50
CA GLY A 59 -8.88 8.16 -10.57
C GLY A 59 -9.49 7.41 -9.38
N LEU A 60 -10.65 6.77 -9.60
CA LEU A 60 -11.37 6.06 -8.54
C LEU A 60 -10.73 4.70 -8.26
N MET A 61 -10.08 4.56 -7.11
CA MET A 61 -9.55 3.31 -6.61
C MET A 61 -10.56 2.61 -5.71
N GLN A 62 -10.91 1.37 -6.06
CA GLN A 62 -11.81 0.51 -5.28
C GLN A 62 -11.13 -0.01 -4.01
N SER A 63 -11.94 -0.45 -3.04
CA SER A 63 -11.41 -1.09 -1.84
C SER A 63 -11.11 -2.57 -2.04
N ASP A 64 -10.05 -3.05 -1.38
CA ASP A 64 -9.51 -4.39 -1.58
C ASP A 64 -9.27 -5.17 -0.27
N ALA A 65 -9.76 -4.68 0.87
CA ALA A 65 -9.47 -5.27 2.18
C ALA A 65 -9.73 -6.79 2.25
N GLY A 66 -10.82 -7.27 1.65
CA GLY A 66 -11.17 -8.69 1.67
C GLY A 66 -10.13 -9.56 0.98
N THR A 67 -9.72 -9.17 -0.24
CA THR A 67 -8.71 -9.88 -1.03
C THR A 67 -7.33 -9.78 -0.36
N LEU A 68 -7.00 -8.60 0.15
CA LEU A 68 -5.70 -8.36 0.75
C LEU A 68 -5.48 -9.12 2.07
N LEU A 69 -6.53 -9.20 2.92
CA LEU A 69 -6.46 -9.96 4.17
C LEU A 69 -6.39 -11.47 3.92
N ARG A 70 -7.03 -11.98 2.86
CA ARG A 70 -6.90 -13.38 2.43
C ARG A 70 -5.48 -13.69 1.97
N TYR A 71 -4.93 -12.86 1.08
CA TYR A 71 -3.54 -13.00 0.62
C TYR A 71 -2.54 -13.03 1.79
N ARG A 72 -2.79 -12.21 2.81
CA ARG A 72 -2.01 -12.23 4.05
C ARG A 72 -2.14 -13.55 4.83
N GLY A 73 -3.35 -14.12 4.87
CA GLY A 73 -3.61 -15.41 5.50
C GLY A 73 -2.88 -16.57 4.83
N ASP A 74 -2.74 -16.52 3.51
CA ASP A 74 -2.18 -17.60 2.68
C ASP A 74 -0.65 -17.69 2.71
N GLY A 75 0.02 -16.82 3.47
CA GLY A 75 1.46 -16.93 3.75
C GLY A 75 2.21 -15.61 3.85
N ALA A 76 1.68 -14.53 3.27
CA ALA A 76 2.35 -13.23 3.29
C ALA A 76 2.13 -12.52 4.64
N ARG A 77 3.19 -12.22 5.40
CA ARG A 77 3.08 -11.69 6.78
C ARG A 77 3.37 -10.18 6.85
N GLY A 78 2.64 -9.47 7.71
CA GLY A 78 2.84 -8.04 7.99
C GLY A 78 1.58 -7.38 8.55
N ARG A 79 1.71 -6.43 9.49
CA ARG A 79 0.53 -5.66 9.96
C ARG A 79 0.05 -4.73 8.85
N VAL A 80 -1.24 -4.77 8.54
CA VAL A 80 -1.84 -3.88 7.52
C VAL A 80 -2.42 -2.67 8.23
N HIS A 81 -1.97 -1.47 7.85
CA HIS A 81 -2.49 -0.20 8.35
C HIS A 81 -3.06 0.62 7.20
N ARG A 82 -4.20 1.29 7.43
CA ARG A 82 -4.76 2.22 6.44
C ARG A 82 -3.80 3.39 6.23
N GLY A 83 -3.46 3.66 4.98
CA GLY A 83 -2.76 4.87 4.61
C GLY A 83 -3.70 6.08 4.63
N HIS A 84 -3.35 7.11 5.39
CA HIS A 84 -3.86 8.47 5.18
C HIS A 84 -2.97 9.07 4.08
N LEU A 85 -3.42 9.07 2.83
CA LEU A 85 -2.95 10.09 1.90
C LEU A 85 -3.83 11.31 2.14
N ALA A 86 -3.20 12.46 2.36
CA ALA A 86 -3.89 13.72 2.33
C ALA A 86 -4.63 13.78 1.00
N GLN A 87 -5.96 13.83 1.03
CA GLN A 87 -6.76 14.08 -0.16
C GLN A 87 -6.23 15.38 -0.76
N ALA A 88 -5.57 15.29 -1.91
CA ALA A 88 -5.42 16.45 -2.76
C ALA A 88 -6.86 16.95 -2.99
N ARG A 89 -7.16 18.18 -2.58
CA ARG A 89 -8.44 18.84 -2.85
C ARG A 89 -8.52 19.13 -4.35
N GLY A 90 -8.57 18.08 -5.17
CA GLY A 90 -8.88 18.17 -6.59
C GLY A 90 -10.36 18.47 -6.69
N SER A 91 -10.69 19.73 -6.95
CA SER A 91 -12.03 20.14 -7.37
C SER A 91 -12.39 19.37 -8.65
N VAL A 92 -13.18 18.31 -8.51
CA VAL A 92 -13.91 17.71 -9.63
C VAL A 92 -14.87 18.80 -10.13
N VAL A 93 -14.49 19.48 -11.23
CA VAL A 93 -15.42 20.26 -12.02
C VAL A 93 -16.35 19.26 -12.69
N GLN A 94 -17.58 19.15 -12.17
CA GLN A 94 -18.66 18.48 -12.89
C GLN A 94 -18.95 19.28 -14.18
N PRO A 95 -19.08 18.63 -15.35
CA PRO A 95 -19.59 19.30 -16.53
C PRO A 95 -21.02 19.73 -16.24
N ARG A 96 -21.28 21.03 -16.26
CA ARG A 96 -22.64 21.56 -16.27
C ARG A 96 -23.26 21.11 -17.59
N GLY A 97 -24.25 20.23 -17.52
CA GLY A 97 -25.09 19.88 -18.66
C GLY A 97 -25.84 21.12 -19.19
N PRO A 98 -26.38 21.03 -20.42
CA PRO A 98 -26.99 22.16 -21.12
C PRO A 98 -28.19 22.76 -20.39
#